data_AF-A0A965FCP5-F1
#
_entry.id   AF-A0A965FCP5-F1
#
_cell.length_a   1.000
_cell.length_b   1.000
_cell.length_c   1.000
_cell.angle_alpha   90.00
_cell.angle_beta   90.00
_cell.angle_gamma   90.00
#
_symmetry.space_group_name_H-M   'P 1'
#
loop_
_entity.id
_entity.type
_entity.pdbx_description
1 polymer ?
#
loop_
_entity_poly.entity_id
_entity_poly.type
_entity_poly.pdbx_seq_one_letter_code
_entity_poly.pdbx_strand_id
1 'polypeptide(L)'
;MDDDFRKAALDYHRLPRPGKLSITPTKRMETQRDLGLAYSPGVAAACEAIAADPRAAFDYTARGNLVAVISNGTAVLGLGAIGALASKPVMEGKAVLFQKFAGIDSIDIEIDEKDPDKLIEVIAALEPSFGAINLEDIKAPECFEVERRLRERMRIPVFHDDQHGTAIIVAAAVRNGLLLQGKQLEDVRLVNTGGGAAALACLDLLVAMGLKRENVTICDIGGVVHRGRDDLDPYKAKWAIETNARSLQDALPGADIFLGLSAPRVLKPEWLKLLAPNPLVLALANPEPEILPEAVRAARPDAIVATGRTDYPNQVNNV
;
A
#
# COMPACT_ATOMS: atom_id res chain seq x y z
N MET A 1 14.53 1.17 16.68
CA MET A 1 13.36 1.03 17.57
C MET A 1 13.92 0.82 18.96
N ASP A 2 13.47 1.59 19.95
CA ASP A 2 13.90 1.39 21.34
C ASP A 2 13.35 0.07 21.90
N ASP A 3 14.08 -0.56 22.82
CA ASP A 3 13.78 -1.90 23.34
C ASP A 3 12.44 -1.95 24.07
N ASP A 4 12.08 -0.87 24.77
CA ASP A 4 10.80 -0.75 25.46
C ASP A 4 9.63 -0.74 24.47
N PHE A 5 9.75 -0.02 23.35
CA PHE A 5 8.71 0.01 22.32
C PHE A 5 8.58 -1.35 21.62
N ARG A 6 9.71 -2.02 21.36
CA ARG A 6 9.71 -3.37 20.79
C ARG A 6 8.97 -4.35 21.70
N LYS A 7 9.25 -4.30 23.00
CA LYS A 7 8.55 -5.13 23.99
C LYS A 7 7.06 -4.82 24.03
N ALA A 8 6.68 -3.54 24.07
CA ALA A 8 5.29 -3.12 24.06
C ALA A 8 4.53 -3.61 22.81
N ALA A 9 5.15 -3.55 21.63
CA ALA A 9 4.56 -4.09 20.41
C ALA A 9 4.33 -5.61 20.50
N LEU A 10 5.30 -6.37 20.98
CA LEU A 10 5.15 -7.83 21.16
C LEU A 10 4.09 -8.18 22.19
N ASP A 11 4.04 -7.45 23.31
CA ASP A 11 3.03 -7.65 24.34
C ASP A 11 1.62 -7.32 23.83
N TYR A 12 1.47 -6.26 23.03
CA TYR A 12 0.21 -5.90 22.36
C TYR A 12 -0.34 -7.03 21.47
N HIS A 13 0.54 -7.76 20.76
CA HIS A 13 0.14 -8.88 19.91
C HIS A 13 -0.14 -10.19 20.66
N ARG A 14 0.37 -10.33 21.90
CA ARG A 14 0.37 -11.58 22.66
C ARG A 14 -0.68 -11.62 23.76
N LEU A 15 -0.94 -10.48 24.41
CA LEU A 15 -1.69 -10.41 25.65
C LEU A 15 -2.96 -9.56 25.53
N PRO A 16 -4.03 -9.90 26.27
CA PRO A 16 -4.22 -11.14 27.06
C PRO A 16 -4.51 -12.36 26.18
N ARG A 17 -4.81 -12.14 24.90
CA ARG A 17 -5.07 -13.18 23.89
C ARG A 17 -4.23 -12.86 22.65
N PRO A 18 -3.58 -13.84 22.02
CA PRO A 18 -2.83 -13.61 20.78
C PRO A 18 -3.72 -13.16 19.62
N GLY A 19 -3.13 -12.33 18.75
CA GLY A 19 -3.76 -11.83 17.52
C GLY A 19 -4.63 -10.59 17.75
N LYS A 20 -5.06 -9.97 16.65
CA LYS A 20 -5.81 -8.69 16.69
C LYS A 20 -7.27 -8.81 16.27
N LEU A 21 -7.69 -9.97 15.79
CA LEU A 21 -9.04 -10.21 15.27
C LEU A 21 -9.77 -11.36 15.98
N SER A 22 -11.10 -11.30 15.93
CA SER A 22 -11.98 -12.36 16.42
C SER A 22 -13.27 -12.35 15.61
N ILE A 23 -13.88 -13.52 15.41
CA ILE A 23 -15.20 -13.65 14.77
C ILE A 23 -16.27 -13.67 15.86
N THR A 24 -17.28 -12.80 15.71
CA THR A 24 -18.41 -12.72 16.64
C THR A 24 -19.72 -12.90 15.87
N PRO A 25 -20.63 -13.78 16.32
CA PRO A 25 -21.94 -13.93 15.68
C PRO A 25 -22.79 -12.66 15.77
N THR A 26 -23.51 -12.34 14.68
CA THR A 26 -24.40 -11.17 14.61
C THR A 26 -25.86 -11.51 14.91
N LYS A 27 -26.21 -12.81 14.93
CA LYS A 27 -27.56 -13.31 15.22
C LYS A 27 -27.58 -14.04 16.55
N ARG A 28 -28.72 -13.99 17.25
CA ARG A 28 -28.96 -14.73 18.48
C ARG A 28 -28.89 -16.23 18.21
N MET A 29 -28.32 -17.00 19.15
CA MET A 29 -28.17 -18.46 19.07
C MET A 29 -28.41 -19.12 20.43
N GLU A 30 -29.45 -18.70 21.16
CA GLU A 30 -29.68 -19.12 22.56
C GLU A 30 -30.74 -20.21 22.70
N THR A 31 -31.64 -20.33 21.73
CA THR A 31 -32.79 -21.26 21.80
C THR A 31 -32.74 -22.30 20.69
N GLN A 32 -33.49 -23.39 20.85
CA GLN A 32 -33.67 -24.40 19.81
C GLN A 32 -34.18 -23.78 18.50
N ARG A 33 -35.09 -22.80 18.60
CA ARG A 33 -35.59 -22.07 17.43
C ARG A 33 -34.48 -21.28 16.75
N ASP A 34 -33.65 -20.57 17.52
CA ASP A 34 -32.53 -19.80 16.97
C ASP A 34 -31.55 -20.72 16.23
N LEU A 35 -31.18 -21.86 16.84
CA LEU A 35 -30.30 -22.85 16.22
C LEU A 35 -30.92 -23.49 14.96
N GLY A 36 -32.22 -23.76 14.99
CA GLY A 36 -32.95 -24.28 13.83
C GLY A 36 -33.06 -23.28 12.67
N LEU A 37 -32.89 -21.98 12.91
CA LEU A 37 -32.80 -20.95 11.87
C LEU A 37 -31.36 -20.69 11.42
N ALA A 38 -30.42 -20.62 12.36
CA ALA A 38 -29.00 -20.35 12.09
C ALA A 38 -28.31 -21.51 11.35
N TYR A 39 -28.80 -22.74 11.54
CA TYR A 39 -28.28 -23.93 10.89
C TYR A 39 -29.42 -24.83 10.40
N SER A 40 -29.26 -26.15 10.49
CA SER A 40 -30.27 -27.09 10.02
C SER A 40 -31.52 -27.08 10.91
N PRO A 41 -32.73 -27.10 10.32
CA PRO A 41 -33.00 -27.17 8.87
C PRO A 41 -33.13 -25.81 8.16
N GLY A 42 -33.26 -24.69 8.90
CA GLY A 42 -33.66 -23.39 8.35
C GLY A 42 -32.67 -22.75 7.38
N VAL A 43 -31.36 -23.01 7.54
CA VAL A 43 -30.31 -22.49 6.64
C VAL A 43 -30.52 -22.89 5.17
N ALA A 44 -31.22 -24.00 4.92
CA ALA A 44 -31.53 -24.47 3.57
C ALA A 44 -32.31 -23.42 2.75
N ALA A 45 -33.19 -22.65 3.37
CA ALA A 45 -33.98 -21.64 2.67
C ALA A 45 -33.09 -20.53 2.06
N ALA A 46 -32.03 -20.11 2.78
CA ALA A 46 -31.06 -19.15 2.24
C ALA A 46 -30.23 -19.78 1.11
N CYS A 47 -29.81 -21.05 1.26
CA CYS A 47 -29.08 -21.76 0.21
C CYS A 47 -29.90 -21.91 -1.09
N GLU A 48 -31.18 -22.30 -0.98
CA GLU A 48 -32.10 -22.42 -2.11
C GLU A 48 -32.34 -21.09 -2.81
N ALA A 49 -32.50 -20.00 -2.03
CA ALA A 49 -32.64 -18.66 -2.58
C ALA A 49 -31.39 -18.22 -3.38
N ILE A 50 -30.18 -18.48 -2.87
CA ILE A 50 -28.92 -18.18 -3.55
C ILE A 50 -28.73 -19.08 -4.79
N ALA A 51 -29.15 -20.35 -4.72
CA ALA A 51 -29.09 -21.25 -5.87
C ALA A 51 -30.02 -20.78 -7.01
N ALA A 52 -31.17 -20.19 -6.67
CA ALA A 52 -32.10 -19.61 -7.64
C ALA A 52 -31.64 -18.26 -8.19
N ASP A 53 -31.10 -17.36 -7.35
CA ASP A 53 -30.47 -16.10 -7.76
C ASP A 53 -29.15 -15.89 -6.99
N PRO A 54 -27.98 -16.07 -7.64
CA PRO A 54 -26.68 -15.90 -6.99
C PRO A 54 -26.45 -14.52 -6.37
N ARG A 55 -27.17 -13.47 -6.81
CA ARG A 55 -27.06 -12.13 -6.22
C ARG A 55 -27.63 -12.05 -4.81
N ALA A 56 -28.55 -12.96 -4.46
CA ALA A 56 -29.12 -13.04 -3.11
C ALA A 56 -28.05 -13.37 -2.03
N ALA A 57 -26.84 -13.78 -2.43
CA ALA A 57 -25.71 -13.91 -1.52
C ALA A 57 -25.37 -12.59 -0.81
N PHE A 58 -25.63 -11.43 -1.43
CA PHE A 58 -25.45 -10.12 -0.80
C PHE A 58 -26.49 -9.85 0.30
N ASP A 59 -27.68 -10.44 0.21
CA ASP A 59 -28.78 -10.23 1.16
C ASP A 59 -28.71 -11.22 2.34
N TYR A 60 -28.33 -12.46 2.06
CA TYR A 60 -28.43 -13.57 3.02
C TYR A 60 -27.09 -13.99 3.64
N THR A 61 -25.99 -13.34 3.29
CA THR A 61 -24.66 -13.64 3.84
C THR A 61 -23.88 -12.36 4.18
N ALA A 62 -22.75 -12.51 4.86
CA ALA A 62 -21.83 -11.40 5.12
C ALA A 62 -21.07 -10.92 3.87
N ARG A 63 -21.20 -11.60 2.72
CA ARG A 63 -20.40 -11.35 1.50
C ARG A 63 -20.39 -9.88 1.09
N GLY A 64 -21.52 -9.18 1.20
CA GLY A 64 -21.63 -7.78 0.80
C GLY A 64 -20.77 -6.80 1.60
N ASN A 65 -20.36 -7.16 2.82
CA ASN A 65 -19.50 -6.35 3.68
C ASN A 65 -18.12 -6.99 3.93
N LEU A 66 -17.88 -8.20 3.41
CA LEU A 66 -16.68 -8.98 3.73
C LEU A 66 -15.59 -8.81 2.67
N VAL A 67 -14.44 -8.29 3.10
CA VAL A 67 -13.23 -8.10 2.29
C VAL A 67 -12.16 -9.13 2.67
N ALA A 68 -11.48 -9.70 1.67
CA ALA A 68 -10.28 -10.49 1.91
C ALA A 68 -9.03 -9.61 1.78
N VAL A 69 -8.23 -9.53 2.82
CA VAL A 69 -6.87 -8.97 2.79
C VAL A 69 -5.91 -10.11 2.47
N ILE A 70 -5.41 -10.16 1.24
CA ILE A 70 -4.59 -11.26 0.73
C ILE A 70 -3.15 -10.82 0.55
N SER A 71 -2.23 -11.65 1.05
CA SER A 71 -0.80 -11.53 0.79
C SER A 71 -0.15 -12.88 0.64
N ASN A 72 0.98 -12.93 -0.08
CA ASN A 72 1.91 -14.07 -0.05
C ASN A 72 3.20 -13.78 0.73
N GLY A 73 3.27 -12.63 1.41
CA GLY A 73 4.38 -12.24 2.27
C GLY A 73 5.70 -12.02 1.52
N THR A 74 5.65 -11.62 0.26
CA THR A 74 6.85 -11.43 -0.58
C THR A 74 7.41 -10.00 -0.54
N ALA A 75 6.67 -9.03 -0.02
CA ALA A 75 7.10 -7.64 0.11
C ALA A 75 6.55 -6.99 1.39
N VAL A 76 6.71 -7.64 2.55
CA VAL A 76 6.11 -7.17 3.81
C VAL A 76 6.84 -5.93 4.32
N LEU A 77 6.18 -4.76 4.25
CA LEU A 77 6.76 -3.49 4.67
C LEU A 77 8.18 -3.29 4.06
N GLY A 78 9.15 -2.79 4.84
CA GLY A 78 10.58 -2.79 4.48
C GLY A 78 11.33 -4.07 4.84
N LEU A 79 10.65 -5.14 5.26
CA LEU A 79 11.28 -6.41 5.65
C LEU A 79 11.50 -7.35 4.45
N GLY A 80 10.80 -7.12 3.35
CA GLY A 80 10.90 -7.90 2.13
C GLY A 80 10.19 -9.26 2.22
N ALA A 81 10.77 -10.27 1.57
CA ALA A 81 10.16 -11.60 1.46
C ALA A 81 10.37 -12.45 2.71
N ILE A 82 9.62 -12.15 3.77
CA ILE A 82 9.66 -12.89 5.05
C ILE A 82 8.68 -14.08 5.10
N GLY A 83 7.86 -14.26 4.06
CA GLY A 83 6.94 -15.37 3.89
C GLY A 83 5.56 -15.13 4.50
N ALA A 84 4.59 -15.90 4.02
CA ALA A 84 3.16 -15.72 4.31
C ALA A 84 2.87 -15.75 5.83
N LEU A 85 3.42 -16.70 6.59
CA LEU A 85 3.17 -16.75 8.04
C LEU A 85 3.69 -15.51 8.79
N ALA A 86 4.84 -14.99 8.38
CA ALA A 86 5.44 -13.83 9.02
C ALA A 86 4.75 -12.51 8.61
N SER A 87 4.00 -12.48 7.50
CA SER A 87 3.20 -11.32 7.09
C SER A 87 1.89 -11.21 7.89
N LYS A 88 1.41 -12.30 8.48
CA LYS A 88 0.13 -12.36 9.20
C LYS A 88 -0.13 -11.19 10.16
N PRO A 89 0.82 -10.78 11.04
CA PRO A 89 0.57 -9.66 11.94
C PRO A 89 0.30 -8.34 11.20
N VAL A 90 0.80 -8.13 9.99
CA VAL A 90 0.49 -6.94 9.17
C VAL A 90 -0.92 -7.06 8.61
N MET A 91 -1.28 -8.22 8.05
CA MET A 91 -2.59 -8.47 7.43
C MET A 91 -3.73 -8.41 8.46
N GLU A 92 -3.56 -9.01 9.64
CA GLU A 92 -4.50 -8.84 10.75
C GLU A 92 -4.68 -7.37 11.12
N GLY A 93 -3.61 -6.58 11.01
CA GLY A 93 -3.66 -5.13 11.23
C GLY A 93 -4.59 -4.46 10.24
N LYS A 94 -4.36 -4.70 8.94
CA LYS A 94 -5.19 -4.17 7.86
C LYS A 94 -6.66 -4.55 8.03
N ALA A 95 -6.95 -5.80 8.37
CA ALA A 95 -8.32 -6.25 8.63
C ALA A 95 -9.00 -5.46 9.78
N VAL A 96 -8.27 -5.20 10.87
CA VAL A 96 -8.80 -4.41 11.99
C VAL A 96 -8.99 -2.94 11.62
N LEU A 97 -8.14 -2.37 10.76
CA LEU A 97 -8.27 -1.00 10.29
C LEU A 97 -9.53 -0.83 9.41
N PHE A 98 -9.80 -1.76 8.49
CA PHE A 98 -11.05 -1.79 7.72
C PHE A 98 -12.29 -1.71 8.63
N GLN A 99 -12.32 -2.56 9.66
CA GLN A 99 -13.44 -2.58 10.59
C GLN A 99 -13.52 -1.30 11.42
N LYS A 100 -12.37 -0.80 11.91
CA LYS A 100 -12.33 0.33 12.83
C LYS A 100 -12.72 1.65 12.16
N PHE A 101 -12.27 1.88 10.93
CA PHE A 101 -12.42 3.17 10.26
C PHE A 101 -13.56 3.22 9.24
N ALA A 102 -13.92 2.09 8.63
CA ALA A 102 -14.95 2.03 7.60
C ALA A 102 -16.16 1.13 7.95
N GLY A 103 -16.09 0.37 9.05
CA GLY A 103 -17.14 -0.62 9.39
C GLY A 103 -17.21 -1.80 8.41
N ILE A 104 -16.12 -2.05 7.70
CA ILE A 104 -15.99 -3.14 6.72
C ILE A 104 -15.45 -4.38 7.45
N ASP A 105 -16.22 -5.47 7.38
CA ASP A 105 -15.75 -6.76 7.88
C ASP A 105 -14.61 -7.26 6.99
N SER A 106 -13.50 -7.66 7.59
CA SER A 106 -12.33 -8.10 6.82
C SER A 106 -11.67 -9.31 7.47
N ILE A 107 -11.14 -10.19 6.64
CA ILE A 107 -10.33 -11.32 7.07
C ILE A 107 -9.02 -11.36 6.28
N ASP A 108 -7.94 -11.68 6.97
CA ASP A 108 -6.62 -11.88 6.40
C ASP A 108 -6.46 -13.31 5.85
N ILE A 109 -5.80 -13.43 4.70
CA ILE A 109 -5.52 -14.70 4.02
C ILE A 109 -4.08 -14.69 3.54
N GLU A 110 -3.24 -15.40 4.28
CA GLU A 110 -1.84 -15.63 3.94
C GLU A 110 -1.71 -16.85 3.00
N ILE A 111 -1.29 -16.63 1.76
CA ILE A 111 -1.13 -17.69 0.75
C ILE A 111 0.36 -18.00 0.58
N ASP A 112 0.80 -19.20 0.94
CA ASP A 112 2.19 -19.65 0.71
C ASP A 112 2.40 -20.13 -0.74
N GLU A 113 2.22 -19.22 -1.70
CA GLU A 113 2.46 -19.46 -3.13
C GLU A 113 3.20 -18.26 -3.75
N LYS A 114 4.28 -18.56 -4.46
CA LYS A 114 5.20 -17.57 -5.04
C LYS A 114 5.08 -17.49 -6.56
N ASP A 115 4.51 -18.52 -7.18
CA ASP A 115 4.16 -18.53 -8.59
C ASP A 115 2.95 -17.61 -8.82
N PRO A 116 3.09 -16.53 -9.62
CA PRO A 116 2.00 -15.57 -9.81
C PRO A 116 0.78 -16.20 -10.51
N ASP A 117 0.97 -17.16 -11.41
CA ASP A 117 -0.14 -17.83 -12.10
C ASP A 117 -0.97 -18.64 -11.12
N LYS A 118 -0.30 -19.43 -10.27
CA LYS A 118 -0.99 -20.22 -9.24
C LYS A 118 -1.62 -19.33 -8.17
N LEU A 119 -0.95 -18.25 -7.78
CA LEU A 119 -1.51 -17.27 -6.84
C LEU A 119 -2.81 -16.67 -7.38
N ILE A 120 -2.84 -16.30 -8.67
CA ILE A 120 -4.06 -15.81 -9.34
C ILE A 120 -5.17 -16.87 -9.29
N GLU A 121 -4.87 -18.15 -9.57
CA GLU A 121 -5.87 -19.22 -9.52
C GLU A 121 -6.46 -19.39 -8.11
N VAL A 122 -5.61 -19.38 -7.08
CA VAL A 122 -6.04 -19.50 -5.69
C VAL A 122 -6.94 -18.32 -5.31
N ILE A 123 -6.54 -17.09 -5.61
CA ILE A 123 -7.30 -15.89 -5.25
C ILE A 123 -8.63 -15.84 -6.02
N ALA A 124 -8.62 -16.12 -7.31
CA ALA A 124 -9.83 -16.12 -8.12
C ALA A 124 -10.85 -17.16 -7.64
N ALA A 125 -10.39 -18.31 -7.15
CA ALA A 125 -11.27 -19.33 -6.59
C ALA A 125 -12.00 -18.87 -5.29
N LEU A 126 -11.48 -17.86 -4.61
CA LEU A 126 -12.08 -17.29 -3.39
C LEU A 126 -13.20 -16.28 -3.67
N GLU A 127 -13.44 -15.88 -4.93
CA GLU A 127 -14.45 -14.88 -5.31
C GLU A 127 -15.84 -15.11 -4.66
N PRO A 128 -16.38 -16.35 -4.56
CA PRO A 128 -17.71 -16.55 -4.00
C PRO A 128 -17.84 -16.14 -2.52
N SER A 129 -16.75 -16.10 -1.78
CA SER A 129 -16.73 -15.81 -0.34
C SER A 129 -16.74 -14.32 -0.01
N PHE A 130 -16.25 -13.48 -0.93
CA PHE A 130 -15.92 -12.08 -0.64
C PHE A 130 -16.69 -11.10 -1.52
N GLY A 131 -16.86 -9.89 -1.01
CA GLY A 131 -17.43 -8.75 -1.72
C GLY A 131 -16.36 -7.91 -2.43
N ALA A 132 -15.11 -7.97 -1.98
CA ALA A 132 -13.93 -7.40 -2.63
C ALA A 132 -12.64 -8.09 -2.16
N ILE A 133 -11.58 -7.94 -2.96
CA ILE A 133 -10.22 -8.39 -2.63
C ILE A 133 -9.31 -7.18 -2.45
N ASN A 134 -8.63 -7.12 -1.32
CA ASN A 134 -7.52 -6.21 -1.06
C ASN A 134 -6.20 -7.00 -1.14
N LEU A 135 -5.39 -6.74 -2.16
CA LEU A 135 -4.04 -7.30 -2.31
C LEU A 135 -3.04 -6.46 -1.53
N GLU A 136 -2.16 -7.13 -0.78
CA GLU A 136 -1.22 -6.50 0.14
C GLU A 136 0.14 -7.19 0.10
N ASP A 137 1.23 -6.43 0.21
CA ASP A 137 2.60 -6.94 0.43
C ASP A 137 3.04 -8.02 -0.59
N ILE A 138 2.61 -7.88 -1.86
CA ILE A 138 3.04 -8.71 -2.99
C ILE A 138 4.15 -7.97 -3.75
N LYS A 139 5.28 -8.64 -3.98
CA LYS A 139 6.44 -8.01 -4.63
C LYS A 139 6.18 -7.58 -6.06
N ALA A 140 6.85 -6.50 -6.46
CA ALA A 140 6.99 -6.11 -7.86
C ALA A 140 8.09 -6.95 -8.55
N PRO A 141 7.98 -7.22 -9.86
CA PRO A 141 6.92 -6.78 -10.76
C PRO A 141 5.68 -7.70 -10.78
N GLU A 142 5.68 -8.80 -10.05
CA GLU A 142 4.60 -9.80 -10.10
C GLU A 142 3.24 -9.24 -9.67
N CYS A 143 3.21 -8.33 -8.69
CA CYS A 143 1.98 -7.72 -8.19
C CYS A 143 1.15 -7.01 -9.27
N PHE A 144 1.79 -6.40 -10.27
CA PHE A 144 1.11 -5.75 -11.39
C PHE A 144 0.30 -6.74 -12.22
N GLU A 145 0.89 -7.90 -12.51
CA GLU A 145 0.24 -8.93 -13.31
C GLU A 145 -0.85 -9.65 -12.51
N VAL A 146 -0.60 -9.92 -11.22
CA VAL A 146 -1.58 -10.49 -10.31
C VAL A 146 -2.82 -9.61 -10.23
N GLU A 147 -2.66 -8.32 -9.94
CA GLU A 147 -3.79 -7.40 -9.87
C GLU A 147 -4.54 -7.28 -11.20
N ARG A 148 -3.81 -7.07 -12.31
CA ARG A 148 -4.43 -6.91 -13.64
C ARG A 148 -5.29 -8.12 -14.01
N ARG A 149 -4.75 -9.33 -13.87
CA ARG A 149 -5.48 -10.56 -14.23
C ARG A 149 -6.64 -10.85 -13.29
N LEU A 150 -6.52 -10.55 -12.00
CA LEU A 150 -7.63 -10.69 -11.06
C LEU A 150 -8.75 -9.69 -11.38
N ARG A 151 -8.42 -8.43 -11.70
CA ARG A 151 -9.40 -7.42 -12.13
C ARG A 151 -10.12 -7.79 -13.43
N GLU A 152 -9.42 -8.45 -14.36
CA GLU A 152 -10.01 -8.94 -15.62
C GLU A 152 -10.91 -10.16 -15.43
N ARG A 153 -10.57 -11.05 -14.48
CA ARG A 153 -11.26 -12.33 -14.28
C ARG A 153 -12.42 -12.25 -13.30
N MET A 154 -12.27 -11.50 -12.21
CA MET A 154 -13.21 -11.51 -11.09
C MET A 154 -14.36 -10.53 -11.31
N ARG A 155 -15.54 -10.85 -10.74
CA ARG A 155 -16.72 -9.96 -10.79
C ARG A 155 -16.89 -9.08 -9.56
N ILE A 156 -15.89 -9.05 -8.69
CA ILE A 156 -15.81 -8.19 -7.51
C ILE A 156 -14.61 -7.25 -7.63
N PRO A 157 -14.62 -6.09 -6.94
CA PRO A 157 -13.46 -5.19 -6.94
C PRO A 157 -12.21 -5.91 -6.41
N VAL A 158 -11.10 -5.70 -7.11
CA VAL A 158 -9.76 -6.10 -6.69
C VAL A 158 -8.91 -4.83 -6.64
N PHE A 159 -8.28 -4.59 -5.50
CA PHE A 159 -7.51 -3.37 -5.24
C PHE A 159 -6.19 -3.73 -4.57
N HIS A 160 -5.07 -3.24 -5.10
CA HIS A 160 -3.78 -3.38 -4.43
C HIS A 160 -3.45 -2.12 -3.62
N ASP A 161 -3.41 -2.23 -2.29
CA ASP A 161 -3.28 -1.06 -1.41
C ASP A 161 -1.90 -0.38 -1.53
N ASP A 162 -0.83 -1.18 -1.54
CA ASP A 162 0.53 -0.62 -1.68
C ASP A 162 0.73 0.17 -2.98
N GLN A 163 -0.05 -0.12 -4.03
CA GLN A 163 -0.04 0.63 -5.28
C GLN A 163 -0.97 1.83 -5.20
N HIS A 164 -2.27 1.55 -5.18
CA HIS A 164 -3.29 2.55 -5.39
C HIS A 164 -3.59 3.36 -4.13
N GLY A 165 -3.61 2.72 -2.96
CA GLY A 165 -3.75 3.42 -1.67
C GLY A 165 -2.63 4.42 -1.47
N THR A 166 -1.39 4.00 -1.73
CA THR A 166 -0.20 4.87 -1.60
C THR A 166 -0.29 6.04 -2.56
N ALA A 167 -0.66 5.77 -3.81
CA ALA A 167 -0.82 6.80 -4.82
C ALA A 167 -1.84 7.86 -4.40
N ILE A 168 -3.02 7.46 -3.90
CA ILE A 168 -4.09 8.36 -3.48
C ILE A 168 -3.61 9.28 -2.35
N ILE A 169 -2.99 8.73 -1.31
CA ILE A 169 -2.57 9.53 -0.15
C ILE A 169 -1.35 10.42 -0.48
N VAL A 170 -0.42 9.95 -1.32
CA VAL A 170 0.69 10.76 -1.83
C VAL A 170 0.18 11.91 -2.68
N ALA A 171 -0.78 11.66 -3.57
CA ALA A 171 -1.41 12.69 -4.39
C ALA A 171 -2.09 13.75 -3.52
N ALA A 172 -2.79 13.35 -2.46
CA ALA A 172 -3.39 14.29 -1.50
C ALA A 172 -2.31 15.12 -0.77
N ALA A 173 -1.23 14.50 -0.32
CA ALA A 173 -0.12 15.16 0.34
C ALA A 173 0.59 16.16 -0.58
N VAL A 174 0.89 15.77 -1.82
CA VAL A 174 1.49 16.64 -2.84
C VAL A 174 0.57 17.82 -3.13
N ARG A 175 -0.71 17.58 -3.41
CA ARG A 175 -1.67 18.65 -3.70
C ARG A 175 -1.72 19.69 -2.57
N ASN A 176 -1.82 19.23 -1.32
CA ASN A 176 -1.88 20.13 -0.16
C ASN A 176 -0.55 20.84 0.09
N GLY A 177 0.58 20.15 -0.05
CA GLY A 177 1.91 20.73 0.09
C GLY A 177 2.16 21.84 -0.92
N LEU A 178 1.82 21.61 -2.19
CA LEU A 178 1.96 22.61 -3.25
C LEU A 178 1.02 23.80 -3.05
N LEU A 179 -0.22 23.56 -2.60
CA LEU A 179 -1.16 24.63 -2.27
C LEU A 179 -0.59 25.58 -1.20
N LEU A 180 -0.03 25.03 -0.12
CA LEU A 180 0.59 25.82 0.95
C LEU A 180 1.83 26.60 0.50
N GLN A 181 2.53 26.09 -0.51
CA GLN A 181 3.71 26.72 -1.10
C GLN A 181 3.39 27.68 -2.25
N GLY A 182 2.12 27.76 -2.67
CA GLY A 182 1.71 28.56 -3.84
C GLY A 182 2.30 28.04 -5.16
N LYS A 183 2.57 26.73 -5.27
CA LYS A 183 3.13 26.08 -6.46
C LYS A 183 2.04 25.33 -7.24
N GLN A 184 2.20 25.23 -8.55
CA GLN A 184 1.31 24.44 -9.42
C GLN A 184 1.96 23.11 -9.80
N LEU A 185 1.15 22.05 -9.87
CA LEU A 185 1.64 20.68 -10.14
C LEU A 185 2.33 20.55 -11.51
N GLU A 186 1.89 21.31 -12.51
CA GLU A 186 2.44 21.30 -13.88
C GLU A 186 3.80 22.02 -14.01
N ASP A 187 4.20 22.77 -12.99
CA ASP A 187 5.43 23.57 -12.98
C ASP A 187 6.53 22.98 -12.09
N VAL A 188 6.20 22.00 -11.24
CA VAL A 188 7.17 21.43 -10.29
C VAL A 188 8.03 20.34 -10.92
N ARG A 189 9.26 20.23 -10.40
CA ARG A 189 10.15 19.11 -10.68
C ARG A 189 10.14 18.09 -9.53
N LEU A 190 9.95 16.82 -9.87
CA LEU A 190 9.88 15.72 -8.91
C LEU A 190 11.04 14.74 -9.11
N VAL A 191 11.75 14.46 -8.02
CA VAL A 191 12.74 13.39 -7.95
C VAL A 191 12.21 12.30 -7.01
N ASN A 192 12.04 11.10 -7.56
CA ASN A 192 11.62 9.94 -6.81
C ASN A 192 12.79 8.99 -6.56
N THR A 193 12.84 8.42 -5.36
CA THR A 193 13.68 7.25 -5.09
C THR A 193 12.83 6.01 -4.93
N GLY A 194 13.24 4.93 -5.59
CA GLY A 194 12.46 3.71 -5.72
C GLY A 194 12.01 3.50 -7.16
N GLY A 195 11.59 2.29 -7.48
CA GLY A 195 11.08 1.94 -8.80
C GLY A 195 10.18 0.71 -8.74
N GLY A 196 9.62 0.47 -7.55
CA GLY A 196 8.65 -0.60 -7.31
C GLY A 196 7.22 -0.11 -7.52
N ALA A 197 6.26 -0.98 -7.20
CA ALA A 197 4.86 -0.78 -7.52
C ALA A 197 4.25 0.50 -6.92
N ALA A 198 4.50 0.75 -5.63
CA ALA A 198 4.05 1.97 -4.95
C ALA A 198 4.56 3.26 -5.64
N ALA A 199 5.86 3.32 -5.94
CA ALA A 199 6.48 4.48 -6.56
C ALA A 199 5.89 4.75 -7.95
N LEU A 200 5.82 3.73 -8.80
CA LEU A 200 5.28 3.88 -10.15
C LEU A 200 3.80 4.28 -10.15
N ALA A 201 2.98 3.67 -9.28
CA ALA A 201 1.57 4.04 -9.13
C ALA A 201 1.38 5.49 -8.66
N CYS A 202 2.19 5.97 -7.71
CA CYS A 202 2.17 7.36 -7.28
C CYS A 202 2.49 8.31 -8.43
N LEU A 203 3.53 8.00 -9.21
CA LEU A 203 3.94 8.83 -10.34
C LEU A 203 2.91 8.83 -11.47
N ASP A 204 2.33 7.68 -11.80
CA ASP A 204 1.25 7.57 -12.79
C ASP A 204 0.04 8.44 -12.39
N LEU A 205 -0.38 8.38 -11.12
CA LEU A 205 -1.49 9.21 -10.64
C LEU A 205 -1.16 10.71 -10.65
N LEU A 206 0.04 11.10 -10.21
CA LEU A 206 0.46 12.51 -10.23
C LEU A 206 0.53 13.05 -11.66
N VAL A 207 1.01 12.25 -12.62
CA VAL A 207 1.00 12.61 -14.05
C VAL A 207 -0.42 12.73 -14.57
N ALA A 208 -1.31 11.80 -14.23
CA ALA A 208 -2.73 11.88 -14.59
C ALA A 208 -3.42 13.13 -14.00
N MET A 209 -2.93 13.64 -12.86
CA MET A 209 -3.41 14.88 -12.23
C MET A 209 -2.80 16.17 -12.82
N GLY A 210 -1.80 16.06 -13.71
CA GLY A 210 -1.20 17.21 -14.41
C GLY A 210 0.30 17.42 -14.20
N LEU A 211 0.98 16.57 -13.42
CA LEU A 211 2.44 16.63 -13.34
C LEU A 211 3.04 16.30 -14.72
N LYS A 212 3.89 17.17 -15.24
CA LYS A 212 4.53 16.93 -16.55
C LYS A 212 5.51 15.77 -16.46
N ARG A 213 5.39 14.81 -17.38
CA ARG A 213 6.18 13.58 -17.38
C ARG A 213 7.68 13.85 -17.50
N GLU A 214 8.06 14.86 -18.28
CA GLU A 214 9.43 15.34 -18.46
C GLU A 214 10.05 15.94 -17.19
N ASN A 215 9.22 16.34 -16.21
CA ASN A 215 9.67 16.88 -14.93
C ASN A 215 9.91 15.81 -13.86
N VAL A 216 9.70 14.53 -14.20
CA VAL A 216 9.89 13.40 -13.28
C VAL A 216 11.21 12.71 -13.55
N THR A 217 12.04 12.57 -12.50
CA THR A 217 13.24 11.74 -12.52
C THR A 217 13.13 10.65 -11.47
N ILE A 218 13.32 9.39 -11.88
CA ILE A 218 13.36 8.24 -10.97
C ILE A 218 14.81 7.83 -10.73
N CYS A 219 15.17 7.54 -9.49
CA CYS A 219 16.43 6.91 -9.11
C CYS A 219 16.15 5.59 -8.40
N ASP A 220 16.57 4.48 -9.01
CA ASP A 220 16.52 3.15 -8.37
C ASP A 220 17.90 2.75 -7.82
N ILE A 221 18.07 1.48 -7.45
CA ILE A 221 19.32 0.94 -6.88
C ILE A 221 20.52 1.12 -7.83
N GLY A 222 20.29 1.09 -9.14
CA GLY A 222 21.30 1.27 -10.18
C GLY A 222 21.55 2.74 -10.53
N GLY A 223 20.92 3.68 -9.84
CA GLY A 223 21.01 5.11 -10.12
C GLY A 223 19.82 5.63 -10.93
N VAL A 224 20.02 6.73 -11.65
CA VAL A 224 18.95 7.36 -12.43
C VAL A 224 18.42 6.40 -13.51
N VAL A 225 17.10 6.33 -13.64
CA VAL A 225 16.43 5.58 -14.70
C VAL A 225 16.52 6.41 -16.00
N HIS A 226 17.47 6.05 -16.87
CA HIS A 226 17.76 6.77 -18.11
C HIS A 226 17.79 5.83 -19.33
N ARG A 227 17.63 6.38 -20.53
CA ARG A 227 17.53 5.62 -21.81
C ARG A 227 18.73 4.74 -22.17
N GLY A 228 19.85 4.90 -21.48
CA GLY A 228 21.09 4.14 -21.72
C GLY A 228 21.25 2.95 -20.79
N ARG A 229 20.19 2.57 -20.06
CA ARG A 229 20.16 1.40 -19.18
C ARG A 229 19.40 0.26 -19.84
N ASP A 230 20.05 -0.89 -19.92
CA ASP A 230 19.49 -2.11 -20.53
C ASP A 230 18.88 -3.08 -19.50
N ASP A 231 18.99 -2.76 -18.21
CA ASP A 231 18.57 -3.59 -17.07
C ASP A 231 17.18 -3.22 -16.51
N LEU A 232 16.41 -2.41 -17.23
CA LEU A 232 15.10 -1.92 -16.79
C LEU A 232 13.99 -2.90 -17.18
N ASP A 233 13.10 -3.21 -16.23
CA ASP A 233 11.86 -3.93 -16.54
C ASP A 233 10.91 -3.06 -17.39
N PRO A 234 9.90 -3.66 -18.05
CA PRO A 234 9.00 -2.93 -18.96
C PRO A 234 8.19 -1.80 -18.30
N TYR A 235 7.93 -1.86 -16.99
CA TYR A 235 7.21 -0.82 -16.26
C TYR A 235 8.12 0.38 -16.00
N LYS A 236 9.35 0.13 -15.50
CA LYS A 236 10.36 1.19 -15.30
C LYS A 236 10.90 1.77 -16.60
N ALA A 237 11.02 1.00 -17.66
CA ALA A 237 11.56 1.47 -18.94
C ALA A 237 10.76 2.64 -19.54
N LYS A 238 9.44 2.69 -19.31
CA LYS A 238 8.56 3.82 -19.68
C LYS A 238 8.94 5.12 -18.95
N TRP A 239 9.61 4.98 -17.81
CA TRP A 239 10.07 6.09 -16.99
C TRP A 239 11.47 6.62 -17.37
N ALA A 240 12.19 5.93 -18.26
CA ALA A 240 13.52 6.32 -18.68
C ALA A 240 13.56 7.67 -19.42
N ILE A 241 14.40 8.59 -18.92
CA ILE A 241 14.62 9.91 -19.51
C ILE A 241 15.98 10.03 -20.19
N GLU A 242 16.14 11.03 -21.05
CA GLU A 242 17.42 11.40 -21.62
C GLU A 242 18.10 12.43 -20.71
N THR A 243 19.21 12.05 -20.08
CA THR A 243 19.91 12.89 -19.10
C THR A 243 21.36 12.43 -18.91
N ASN A 244 22.21 13.32 -18.43
CA ASN A 244 23.57 13.02 -17.98
C ASN A 244 23.66 12.69 -16.47
N ALA A 245 22.59 12.90 -15.71
CA ALA A 245 22.54 12.51 -14.29
C ALA A 245 22.68 10.99 -14.15
N ARG A 246 23.47 10.54 -13.17
CA ARG A 246 23.70 9.09 -12.92
C ARG A 246 23.36 8.70 -11.50
N SER A 247 23.55 9.61 -10.54
CA SER A 247 23.23 9.39 -9.13
C SER A 247 22.00 10.18 -8.69
N LEU A 248 21.47 9.82 -7.52
CA LEU A 248 20.44 10.61 -6.85
C LEU A 248 20.92 12.06 -6.64
N GLN A 249 22.16 12.24 -6.20
CA GLN A 249 22.74 13.57 -5.97
C GLN A 249 22.71 14.44 -7.23
N ASP A 250 22.96 13.85 -8.41
CA ASP A 250 22.92 14.58 -9.69
C ASP A 250 21.50 14.99 -10.10
N ALA A 251 20.48 14.24 -9.65
CA ALA A 251 19.09 14.49 -9.98
C ALA A 251 18.44 15.57 -9.10
N LEU A 252 18.89 15.74 -7.85
CA LEU A 252 18.29 16.65 -6.87
C LEU A 252 18.32 18.16 -7.17
N PRO A 253 19.31 18.73 -7.90
CA PRO A 253 19.41 20.18 -8.08
C PRO A 253 18.14 20.82 -8.63
N GLY A 254 17.47 21.68 -7.86
CA GLY A 254 16.23 22.37 -8.26
C GLY A 254 14.96 21.51 -8.25
N ALA A 255 14.97 20.33 -7.62
CA ALA A 255 13.75 19.56 -7.42
C ALA A 255 12.85 20.21 -6.35
N ASP A 256 11.57 20.38 -6.65
CA ASP A 256 10.55 20.90 -5.73
C ASP A 256 10.02 19.82 -4.81
N ILE A 257 9.93 18.59 -5.33
CA ILE A 257 9.40 17.43 -4.61
C ILE A 257 10.47 16.35 -4.58
N PHE A 258 10.80 15.89 -3.39
CA PHE A 258 11.46 14.61 -3.18
C PHE A 258 10.41 13.59 -2.72
N LEU A 259 10.23 12.52 -3.48
CA LEU A 259 9.33 11.41 -3.13
C LEU A 259 10.15 10.14 -2.88
N GLY A 260 10.35 9.80 -1.62
CA GLY A 260 10.99 8.57 -1.18
C GLY A 260 9.97 7.46 -0.97
N LEU A 261 10.11 6.39 -1.75
CA LEU A 261 9.41 5.11 -1.61
C LEU A 261 10.41 3.97 -1.85
N SER A 262 11.50 3.96 -1.07
CA SER A 262 12.62 3.04 -1.29
C SER A 262 13.18 2.42 0.00
N ALA A 263 14.27 2.96 0.52
CA ALA A 263 15.12 2.35 1.53
C ALA A 263 15.56 3.40 2.56
N PRO A 264 15.90 2.97 3.79
CA PRO A 264 16.26 3.90 4.85
C PRO A 264 17.53 4.69 4.51
N ARG A 265 17.56 5.98 4.90
CA ARG A 265 18.73 6.86 4.84
C ARG A 265 19.33 7.08 3.44
N VAL A 266 18.51 6.94 2.39
CA VAL A 266 18.92 7.17 1.00
C VAL A 266 19.18 8.65 0.70
N LEU A 267 18.40 9.57 1.29
CA LEU A 267 18.58 11.01 1.11
C LEU A 267 19.51 11.55 2.21
N LYS A 268 20.66 12.09 1.81
CA LYS A 268 21.65 12.60 2.77
C LYS A 268 21.37 14.06 3.16
N PRO A 269 21.57 14.46 4.43
CA PRO A 269 21.31 15.83 4.88
C PRO A 269 22.06 16.90 4.07
N GLU A 270 23.30 16.64 3.67
CA GLU A 270 24.12 17.56 2.88
C GLU A 270 23.59 17.82 1.47
N TRP A 271 22.70 16.97 0.95
CA TRP A 271 22.08 17.13 -0.36
C TRP A 271 20.81 17.98 -0.33
N LEU A 272 20.22 18.21 0.85
CA LEU A 272 18.98 18.96 0.98
C LEU A 272 19.10 20.40 0.46
N LYS A 273 20.29 20.99 0.49
CA LYS A 273 20.57 22.32 -0.10
C LYS A 273 20.50 22.36 -1.64
N LEU A 274 20.51 21.19 -2.31
CA LEU A 274 20.37 21.10 -3.76
C LEU A 274 18.91 21.25 -4.21
N LEU A 275 17.94 20.92 -3.34
CA LEU A 275 16.52 21.06 -3.64
C LEU A 275 16.12 22.52 -3.87
N ALA A 276 15.03 22.75 -4.61
CA ALA A 276 14.46 24.08 -4.82
C ALA A 276 14.05 24.75 -3.49
N PRO A 277 13.83 26.09 -3.46
CA PRO A 277 13.24 26.78 -2.30
C PRO A 277 11.87 26.20 -1.93
N ASN A 278 11.59 26.14 -0.63
CA ASN A 278 10.39 25.53 -0.04
C ASN A 278 10.11 24.13 -0.63
N PRO A 279 11.00 23.14 -0.44
CA PRO A 279 10.79 21.83 -1.03
C PRO A 279 9.75 21.03 -0.24
N LEU A 280 9.06 20.12 -0.91
CA LEU A 280 8.24 19.09 -0.28
C LEU A 280 9.05 17.79 -0.22
N VAL A 281 9.34 17.32 1.00
CA VAL A 281 10.11 16.09 1.26
C VAL A 281 9.17 15.03 1.83
N LEU A 282 8.80 14.07 1.00
CA LEU A 282 8.01 12.90 1.35
C LEU A 282 8.98 11.73 1.55
N ALA A 283 9.34 11.38 2.78
CA ALA A 283 10.25 10.27 3.08
C ALA A 283 9.45 9.11 3.69
N LEU A 284 8.91 8.24 2.83
CA LEU A 284 7.84 7.30 3.16
C LEU A 284 8.31 5.86 3.38
N ALA A 285 9.62 5.57 3.30
CA ALA A 285 10.13 4.24 3.67
C ALA A 285 9.79 3.88 5.13
N ASN A 286 9.45 2.60 5.35
CA ASN A 286 9.15 2.03 6.65
C ASN A 286 10.07 0.84 6.95
N PRO A 287 10.45 0.61 8.22
CA PRO A 287 10.12 1.39 9.41
C PRO A 287 11.00 2.64 9.60
N GLU A 288 12.09 2.77 8.84
CA GLU A 288 13.01 3.90 8.90
C GLU A 288 12.97 4.66 7.55
N PRO A 289 12.74 5.99 7.56
CA PRO A 289 12.56 6.78 6.34
C PRO A 289 13.86 7.03 5.58
N GLU A 290 13.75 7.51 4.35
CA GLU A 290 14.88 7.92 3.50
C GLU A 290 15.71 9.03 4.14
N ILE A 291 15.09 9.85 4.97
CA ILE A 291 15.73 10.86 5.82
C ILE A 291 14.85 11.14 7.04
N LEU A 292 15.48 11.39 8.19
CA LEU A 292 14.75 11.75 9.41
C LEU A 292 14.26 13.21 9.36
N PRO A 293 13.02 13.52 9.80
CA PRO A 293 12.49 14.89 9.81
C PRO A 293 13.36 15.91 10.54
N GLU A 294 14.06 15.50 11.60
CA GLU A 294 14.97 16.34 12.38
C GLU A 294 16.14 16.84 11.51
N ALA A 295 16.69 15.95 10.68
CA ALA A 295 17.77 16.32 9.75
C ALA A 295 17.28 17.28 8.67
N VAL A 296 16.05 17.08 8.17
CA VAL A 296 15.44 18.00 7.19
C VAL A 296 15.20 19.37 7.81
N ARG A 297 14.60 19.45 8.99
CA ARG A 297 14.34 20.72 9.68
C ARG A 297 15.62 21.50 9.99
N ALA A 298 16.71 20.80 10.33
CA ALA A 298 17.99 21.43 10.61
C ALA A 298 18.66 22.03 9.35
N ALA A 299 18.59 21.33 8.21
CA ALA A 299 19.27 21.73 6.99
C ALA A 299 18.41 22.57 6.02
N ARG A 300 17.08 22.39 6.05
CA ARG A 300 16.08 23.04 5.20
C ARG A 300 14.82 23.38 6.02
N PRO A 301 14.88 24.39 6.89
CA PRO A 301 13.74 24.78 7.73
C PRO A 301 12.53 25.28 6.94
N ASP A 302 12.72 25.62 5.66
CA ASP A 302 11.68 25.99 4.70
C ASP A 302 10.94 24.78 4.08
N ALA A 303 11.38 23.55 4.35
CA ALA A 303 10.78 22.34 3.80
C ALA A 303 9.49 21.93 4.52
N ILE A 304 8.50 21.49 3.74
CA ILE A 304 7.40 20.68 4.27
C ILE A 304 7.87 19.23 4.26
N VAL A 305 7.73 18.54 5.40
CA VAL A 305 8.19 17.17 5.56
C VAL A 305 7.03 16.26 5.95
N ALA A 306 6.97 15.09 5.33
CA ALA A 306 5.99 14.05 5.60
C ALA A 306 6.68 12.67 5.62
N THR A 307 6.17 11.76 6.45
CA THR A 307 6.69 10.38 6.57
C THR A 307 5.55 9.37 6.67
N GLY A 308 5.85 8.08 6.54
CA GLY A 308 4.86 7.01 6.79
C GLY A 308 4.53 6.76 8.27
N ARG A 309 5.30 7.37 9.19
CA ARG A 309 5.26 7.04 10.62
C ARG A 309 4.23 7.87 11.39
N THR A 310 3.60 7.23 12.38
CA THR A 310 2.57 7.84 13.24
C THR A 310 3.12 8.81 14.28
N ASP A 311 4.41 8.70 14.62
CA ASP A 311 5.05 9.52 15.66
C ASP A 311 5.58 10.87 15.12
N TYR A 312 5.47 11.11 13.81
CA TYR A 312 5.80 12.38 13.18
C TYR A 312 4.56 13.12 12.67
N PRO A 313 4.59 14.47 12.60
CA PRO A 313 3.56 15.24 11.91
C PRO A 313 3.49 14.87 10.41
N ASN A 314 2.34 15.16 9.78
CA ASN A 314 2.09 14.92 8.35
C ASN A 314 2.33 13.46 7.96
N GLN A 315 1.69 12.54 8.68
CA GLN A 315 1.72 11.14 8.31
C GLN A 315 1.04 10.94 6.95
N VAL A 316 1.74 10.29 6.03
CA VAL A 316 1.23 9.85 4.74
C VAL A 316 1.19 8.32 4.78
N ASN A 317 0.02 7.78 5.10
CA ASN A 317 -0.20 6.36 5.26
C ASN A 317 -1.59 6.01 4.70
N ASN A 318 -1.72 4.82 4.16
CA ASN A 318 -2.88 4.32 3.42
C ASN A 318 -3.99 3.77 4.35
N VAL A 319 -3.95 4.14 5.64
CA VAL A 319 -4.95 3.71 6.65
C VAL A 319 -6.36 4.16 6.27
#